data_AF-A0A813MUF8-F1
#
_entry.id   AF-A0A813MUF8-F1
#
_cell.length_a   1.000
_cell.length_b   1.000
_cell.length_c   1.000
_cell.angle_alpha   90.00
_cell.angle_beta   90.00
_cell.angle_gamma   90.00
#
_symmetry.space_group_name_H-M   'P 1'
#
loop_
_entity.id
_entity.type
_entity.pdbx_description
1 polymer ?
#
loop_
_entity_poly.entity_id
_entity_poly.type
_entity_poly.pdbx_seq_one_letter_code
_entity_poly.pdbx_strand_id
1 'polypeptide(L)'
;MNHIDSKNKTAAFHIYGDLCEVKNYGKIVAHLCNETNFIYFEAEPKPNEIEYILPIDENDSNFKIDLINNIINNINKNHGVPNKQITRIKLGITSIDFTTIYYDFTFGIQSPFTKEQLSKANQ
;
A
#
# COMPACT_ATOMS: atom_id res chain seq x y z
N MET A 1 25.36 -7.90 -0.15
CA MET A 1 24.21 -8.20 0.74
C MET A 1 23.27 -7.00 0.64
N ASN A 2 22.08 -7.17 0.06
CA ASN A 2 21.13 -6.06 -0.10
C ASN A 2 20.62 -5.65 1.28
N HIS A 3 21.04 -4.48 1.75
CA HIS A 3 20.64 -3.98 3.06
C HIS A 3 19.25 -3.36 2.95
N ILE A 4 18.22 -4.13 3.30
CA ILE A 4 16.86 -3.60 3.45
C ILE A 4 16.88 -2.52 4.55
N ASP A 5 16.21 -1.41 4.28
CA ASP A 5 16.13 -0.24 5.17
C ASP A 5 15.58 -0.62 6.56
N SER A 6 16.26 -0.20 7.62
CA SER A 6 15.89 -0.57 8.99
C SER A 6 14.55 0.04 9.44
N LYS A 7 14.23 1.25 8.98
CA LYS A 7 12.97 1.92 9.29
C LYS A 7 11.81 1.22 8.60
N ASN A 8 11.96 0.87 7.33
CA ASN A 8 10.94 0.08 6.61
C ASN A 8 10.70 -1.29 7.28
N LYS A 9 11.74 -1.98 7.76
CA LYS A 9 11.56 -3.24 8.51
C LYS A 9 10.75 -3.06 9.79
N THR A 10 11.11 -2.05 10.59
CA THR A 10 10.43 -1.78 11.85
C THR A 10 8.97 -1.41 11.60
N ALA A 11 8.71 -0.48 10.68
CA ALA A 11 7.36 -0.12 10.27
C ALA A 11 6.57 -1.33 9.75
N ALA A 12 7.20 -2.19 8.93
CA ALA A 12 6.57 -3.40 8.42
C ALA A 12 6.18 -4.36 9.55
N PHE A 13 7.04 -4.55 10.54
CA PHE A 13 6.74 -5.40 11.69
C PHE A 13 5.52 -4.90 12.48
N HIS A 14 5.47 -3.60 12.78
CA HIS A 14 4.34 -3.01 13.52
C HIS A 14 3.04 -3.06 12.72
N ILE A 15 3.09 -2.73 11.43
CA ILE A 15 1.90 -2.78 10.57
C ILE A 15 1.41 -4.19 10.39
N TYR A 16 2.29 -5.18 10.26
CA TYR A 16 1.89 -6.57 10.23
C TYR A 16 1.11 -6.95 11.50
N GLY A 17 1.62 -6.57 12.68
CA GLY A 17 0.94 -6.77 13.95
C GLY A 17 -0.43 -6.08 14.02
N ASP A 18 -0.54 -4.81 13.59
CA ASP A 18 -1.82 -4.10 13.58
C ASP A 18 -2.82 -4.74 12.61
N LEU A 19 -2.38 -5.11 11.40
CA LEU A 19 -3.23 -5.77 10.41
C LEU A 19 -3.76 -7.12 10.90
N CYS A 20 -2.91 -7.92 11.55
CA CYS A 20 -3.30 -9.22 12.13
C CYS A 20 -4.22 -9.07 13.34
N GLU A 21 -3.79 -8.34 14.36
CA GLU A 21 -4.38 -8.40 15.70
C GLU A 21 -5.48 -7.35 15.91
N VAL A 22 -5.37 -6.19 15.26
CA VAL A 22 -6.31 -5.07 15.44
C VAL A 22 -7.33 -5.02 14.30
N LYS A 23 -6.86 -5.15 13.05
CA LYS A 23 -7.74 -5.12 11.87
C LYS A 23 -8.31 -6.48 11.52
N ASN A 24 -7.76 -7.58 12.06
CA ASN A 24 -8.20 -8.95 11.82
C ASN A 24 -8.24 -9.31 10.32
N TYR A 25 -7.20 -8.92 9.57
CA TYR A 25 -7.07 -9.26 8.16
C TYR A 25 -6.79 -10.76 8.01
N GLY A 26 -7.54 -11.44 7.13
CA GLY A 26 -7.52 -12.90 7.04
C GLY A 26 -6.25 -13.46 6.38
N LYS A 27 -5.76 -12.81 5.33
CA LYS A 27 -4.55 -13.21 4.61
C LYS A 27 -3.66 -11.99 4.38
N ILE A 28 -2.40 -12.09 4.78
CA ILE A 28 -1.38 -11.07 4.57
C ILE A 28 -0.12 -11.76 4.04
N VAL A 29 0.42 -11.25 2.94
CA VAL A 29 1.67 -11.71 2.33
C VAL A 29 2.64 -10.54 2.28
N ALA A 30 3.85 -10.74 2.81
CA ALA A 30 4.92 -9.76 2.73
C ALA A 30 5.73 -9.98 1.46
N HIS A 31 5.96 -8.91 0.72
CA HIS A 31 6.74 -8.91 -0.52
C HIS A 31 7.93 -7.98 -0.37
N LEU A 32 9.07 -8.39 -0.92
CA LEU A 32 10.25 -7.54 -1.05
C LEU A 32 10.34 -7.03 -2.49
N CYS A 33 10.23 -5.72 -2.67
CA CYS A 33 10.55 -5.09 -3.95
C CYS A 33 12.08 -5.03 -4.09
N ASN A 34 12.66 -5.92 -4.90
CA ASN A 34 14.12 -6.01 -5.08
C ASN A 34 14.75 -4.74 -5.68
N GLU A 35 14.00 -3.98 -6.48
CA GLU A 35 14.46 -2.73 -7.11
C GLU A 35 14.67 -1.62 -6.08
N THR A 36 13.82 -1.59 -5.05
CA THR A 36 13.83 -0.53 -4.03
C THR A 36 14.29 -1.01 -2.66
N ASN A 37 14.55 -2.32 -2.50
CA ASN A 37 14.78 -3.00 -1.24
C ASN A 37 13.73 -2.64 -0.16
N PHE A 38 12.47 -2.54 -0.58
CA PHE A 38 11.36 -2.08 0.25
C PHE A 38 10.33 -3.20 0.45
N ILE A 39 9.90 -3.40 1.68
CA ILE A 39 8.87 -4.36 2.05
C ILE A 39 7.50 -3.70 1.86
N TYR A 40 6.59 -4.41 1.22
CA TYR A 40 5.17 -4.06 1.15
C TYR A 40 4.31 -5.29 1.44
N PHE A 41 3.04 -5.07 1.75
CA PHE A 41 2.09 -6.15 1.99
C PHE A 41 1.05 -6.22 0.87
N GLU A 42 0.74 -7.44 0.43
CA GLU A 42 -0.52 -7.77 -0.23
C GLU A 42 -1.42 -8.38 0.83
N ALA A 43 -2.61 -7.84 1.03
CA ALA A 43 -3.51 -8.31 2.05
C ALA A 43 -4.97 -8.38 1.60
N GLU A 44 -5.72 -9.24 2.26
CA GLU A 44 -7.12 -9.53 1.96
C GLU A 44 -7.99 -9.17 3.17
N PRO A 45 -8.42 -7.89 3.32
CA PRO A 45 -9.33 -7.48 4.40
C PRO A 45 -10.69 -8.19 4.35
N LYS A 46 -11.13 -8.55 3.13
CA LYS A 46 -12.39 -9.26 2.87
C LYS A 46 -12.18 -10.26 1.74
N PRO A 47 -12.98 -11.34 1.69
CA PRO A 47 -12.86 -12.34 0.64
C PRO A 47 -12.87 -11.71 -0.77
N ASN A 48 -11.84 -11.98 -1.56
CA ASN A 48 -11.60 -11.49 -2.91
C ASN A 48 -11.33 -9.98 -3.06
N GLU A 49 -11.06 -9.26 -1.96
CA GLU A 49 -10.64 -7.85 -1.96
C GLU A 49 -9.14 -7.78 -1.67
N ILE A 50 -8.33 -7.42 -2.66
CA ILE A 50 -6.88 -7.28 -2.50
C ILE A 50 -6.53 -5.82 -2.24
N GLU A 51 -5.82 -5.56 -1.14
CA GLU A 51 -5.20 -4.28 -0.81
C GLU A 51 -3.68 -4.41 -0.82
N TYR A 52 -2.99 -3.39 -1.35
CA TYR A 52 -1.55 -3.26 -1.22
C TYR A 52 -1.24 -2.20 -0.17
N ILE A 53 -0.42 -2.55 0.83
CA ILE A 53 -0.08 -1.67 1.95
C ILE A 53 1.43 -1.39 1.94
N LEU A 54 1.79 -0.10 1.96
CA LEU A 54 3.17 0.35 2.14
C LEU A 54 3.41 0.73 3.61
N PRO A 55 4.31 0.03 4.31
CA PRO A 55 4.71 0.39 5.65
C PRO A 55 5.77 1.49 5.68
N ILE A 56 5.48 2.57 6.41
CA ILE A 56 6.26 3.79 6.44
C ILE A 56 6.51 4.18 7.90
N ASP A 57 7.77 4.45 8.22
CA ASP A 57 8.13 5.12 9.48
C ASP A 57 7.89 6.63 9.32
N GLU A 58 7.19 7.26 10.27
CA GLU A 58 6.87 8.69 10.18
C GLU A 58 8.11 9.60 10.04
N ASN A 59 9.26 9.12 10.50
CA ASN A 59 10.53 9.84 10.47
C ASN A 59 11.43 9.38 9.30
N ASP A 60 10.90 8.63 8.33
CA ASP A 60 11.65 8.26 7.12
C ASP A 60 11.74 9.43 6.13
N SER A 61 12.84 10.17 6.23
CA SER A 61 13.18 11.27 5.30
C SER A 61 13.50 10.82 3.88
N ASN A 62 13.70 9.52 3.64
CA ASN A 62 13.98 8.98 2.31
C ASN A 62 12.70 8.55 1.58
N PHE A 63 11.57 8.48 2.28
CA PHE A 63 10.28 8.16 1.69
C PHE A 63 9.83 9.29 0.75
N LYS A 64 9.73 8.98 -0.54
CA LYS A 64 9.36 9.93 -1.61
C LYS A 64 8.33 9.31 -2.54
N ILE A 65 7.57 10.16 -3.23
CA ILE A 65 6.55 9.70 -4.20
C ILE A 65 7.14 8.78 -5.29
N ASP A 66 8.40 8.98 -5.68
CA ASP A 66 9.07 8.13 -6.68
C ASP A 66 9.23 6.68 -6.22
N LEU A 67 9.43 6.47 -4.92
CA LEU A 67 9.48 5.13 -4.32
C LEU A 67 8.15 4.41 -4.51
N ILE A 68 7.05 5.11 -4.25
CA ILE A 68 5.69 4.60 -4.43
C ILE A 68 5.45 4.18 -5.89
N ASN A 69 5.83 5.06 -6.84
CA ASN A 69 5.68 4.78 -8.27
C ASN A 69 6.49 3.55 -8.69
N ASN A 70 7.72 3.41 -8.20
CA ASN A 70 8.57 2.26 -8.49
C ASN A 70 7.97 0.96 -7.95
N ILE A 71 7.46 0.96 -6.72
CA ILE A 71 6.82 -0.21 -6.12
C ILE A 71 5.57 -0.60 -6.93
N ILE A 72 4.73 0.36 -7.31
CA ILE A 72 3.53 0.07 -8.11
C ILE A 72 3.89 -0.49 -9.48
N ASN A 73 4.90 0.09 -10.14
CA ASN A 73 5.38 -0.43 -11.41
C ASN A 73 5.91 -1.86 -11.26
N ASN A 74 6.58 -2.17 -10.15
CA ASN A 74 7.05 -3.52 -9.86
C ASN A 74 5.89 -4.49 -9.59
N ILE A 75 4.89 -4.10 -8.81
CA ILE A 75 3.70 -4.93 -8.55
C ILE A 75 2.94 -5.18 -9.86
N ASN A 76 2.71 -4.16 -10.68
CA ASN A 76 2.03 -4.30 -11.97
C ASN A 76 2.78 -5.23 -12.93
N LYS A 77 4.13 -5.28 -12.88
CA LYS A 77 4.94 -6.21 -13.68
C LYS A 77 4.87 -7.66 -13.16
N ASN A 78 4.89 -7.84 -11.84
CA ASN A 78 5.05 -9.16 -11.21
C ASN A 78 3.74 -9.86 -10.85
N HIS A 79 2.70 -9.09 -10.51
CA HIS A 79 1.39 -9.55 -10.06
C HIS A 79 0.26 -9.10 -10.99
N GLY A 80 0.60 -8.45 -12.11
CA GLY A 80 -0.37 -7.97 -13.08
C GLY A 80 -1.18 -9.12 -13.68
N VAL A 81 -2.44 -9.23 -13.27
CA VAL A 81 -3.47 -9.84 -14.12
C VAL A 81 -3.48 -9.01 -15.42
N PRO A 82 -3.44 -9.63 -16.61
CA PRO A 82 -3.51 -8.87 -17.86
C PRO A 82 -4.71 -7.91 -17.78
N ASN A 83 -4.45 -6.60 -17.91
CA ASN A 83 -5.43 -5.50 -17.87
C ASN A 83 -5.92 -4.99 -16.49
N LYS A 84 -5.30 -5.33 -15.35
CA LYS A 84 -5.67 -4.74 -14.05
C LYS A 84 -4.53 -3.89 -13.48
N GLN A 85 -4.53 -2.59 -13.80
CA GLN A 85 -3.61 -1.64 -13.21
C GLN A 85 -4.01 -1.32 -11.77
N ILE A 86 -3.05 -1.36 -10.85
CA ILE A 86 -3.27 -0.91 -9.48
C ILE A 86 -3.49 0.60 -9.47
N THR A 87 -4.65 1.03 -8.98
CA THR A 87 -5.06 2.44 -8.90
C THR A 87 -5.15 2.95 -7.47
N ARG A 88 -4.94 2.08 -6.46
CA ARG A 88 -5.00 2.44 -5.05
C ARG A 88 -3.99 1.61 -4.25
N ILE A 89 -3.34 2.27 -3.31
CA ILE A 89 -2.55 1.64 -2.26
C ILE A 89 -2.94 2.26 -0.92
N LYS A 90 -2.67 1.53 0.17
CA LYS A 90 -2.81 2.04 1.53
C LYS A 90 -1.43 2.35 2.08
N LEU A 91 -1.28 3.52 2.69
CA LEU A 91 -0.07 3.90 3.40
C LEU A 91 -0.31 3.63 4.88
N GLY A 92 0.40 2.68 5.46
CA GLY A 92 0.46 2.51 6.91
C GLY A 92 1.63 3.30 7.43
N ILE A 93 1.37 4.31 8.26
CA ILE A 93 2.40 5.17 8.85
C ILE A 93 2.48 4.85 10.34
N THR A 94 3.65 4.42 10.80
CA THR A 94 3.92 4.10 12.20
C THR A 94 4.74 5.21 12.84
N SER A 95 4.27 5.70 13.97
CA SER A 95 4.98 6.66 14.80
C SER A 95 5.92 5.99 15.81
N ILE A 96 6.73 6.80 16.50
CA ILE A 96 7.69 6.32 17.51
C ILE A 96 7.02 5.63 18.72
N ASP A 97 5.76 5.95 19.00
CA ASP A 97 4.94 5.33 20.05
C ASP A 97 4.12 4.13 19.53
N PHE A 98 4.40 3.68 18.31
CA PHE A 98 3.73 2.59 17.61
C PHE A 98 2.26 2.85 17.24
N THR A 99 1.79 4.09 17.37
CA THR A 99 0.51 4.47 16.77
C THR A 99 0.59 4.28 15.25
N THR A 100 -0.39 3.59 14.69
CA THR A 100 -0.47 3.33 13.25
C THR A 100 -1.65 4.07 12.64
N ILE A 101 -1.39 4.87 11.60
CA ILE A 101 -2.42 5.58 10.85
C ILE A 101 -2.41 5.07 9.41
N TYR A 102 -3.61 4.87 8.84
CA TYR A 102 -3.78 4.39 7.48
C TYR A 102 -4.36 5.47 6.58
N TYR A 103 -3.69 5.76 5.47
CA TYR A 103 -4.17 6.65 4.43
C TYR A 103 -4.41 5.89 3.13
N ASP A 104 -5.50 6.20 2.46
CA ASP A 104 -5.75 5.72 1.10
C ASP A 104 -5.12 6.65 0.08
N PHE A 105 -4.19 6.11 -0.70
CA PHE A 105 -3.52 6.83 -1.76
C PHE A 105 -4.01 6.29 -3.11
N THR A 106 -4.63 7.16 -3.92
CA THR A 106 -5.21 6.81 -5.22
C THR A 106 -4.42 7.46 -6.35
N PHE A 107 -4.26 6.74 -7.45
CA PHE A 107 -3.53 7.17 -8.64
C PHE A 107 -4.50 7.47 -9.77
N GLY A 108 -4.29 8.60 -10.43
CA GLY A 108 -5.10 9.08 -11.55
C GLY A 108 -6.06 10.22 -11.17
N ILE A 109 -6.76 10.74 -12.17
CA ILE A 109 -7.77 11.77 -11.98
C ILE A 109 -8.97 11.11 -11.31
N GLN A 110 -9.15 11.34 -10.01
CA GLN A 110 -10.42 11.07 -9.36
C GLN A 110 -11.45 11.99 -10.02
N SER A 111 -12.37 11.43 -10.80
CA SER A 111 -13.53 12.22 -11.24
C SER A 111 -14.17 12.81 -9.98
N PRO A 112 -14.38 14.13 -9.90
CA PRO A 112 -15.07 14.73 -8.75
C PRO A 112 -16.52 14.22 -8.66
N PHE A 113 -16.98 13.52 -9.69
CA PHE A 113 -18.29 12.91 -9.79
C PHE A 113 -18.20 11.40 -9.61
N THR A 114 -19.00 10.90 -8.67
CA THR A 114 -19.35 9.47 -8.57
C THR A 114 -20.03 8.99 -9.87
N LYS A 115 -20.01 7.67 -10.13
CA LYS A 115 -20.69 7.09 -11.31
C LYS A 115 -22.17 7.48 -11.38
N GLU A 116 -22.84 7.60 -10.24
CA GLU A 116 -24.23 8.05 -10.13
C GLU A 116 -24.43 9.54 -10.46
N GLN A 117 -23.44 10.40 -10.19
CA GLN A 117 -23.48 11.81 -10.57
C GLN A 117 -23.24 11.99 -12.07
N LEU A 118 -22.38 11.16 -12.68
CA LEU A 118 -22.13 11.16 -14.12
C LEU A 118 -23.35 10.65 -14.92
N SER A 119 -24.09 9.66 -14.40
CA SER A 119 -25.30 9.16 -15.07
C SER A 119 -26.46 10.17 -15.06
N LYS A 120 -26.48 11.08 -14.07
CA LYS A 120 -27.50 12.13 -13.95
C LYS A 120 -27.16 13.40 -14.75
N ALA A 121 -25.89 13.65 -15.04
CA ALA A 121 -25.46 14.80 -15.83
C ALA A 121 -25.62 14.60 -17.36
N ASN A 122 -25.82 13.34 -17.79
CA ASN A 122 -26.01 12.95 -19.20
C ASN A 122 -27.49 12.66 -19.56
N GLN A 123 -28.42 13.06 -18.69
CA GLN A 123 -29.88 13.11 -18.95
C GLN A 123 -30.32 14.56 -19.06
#